data_AF-A0A7S3QPP3-F1
#
_entry.id   AF-A0A7S3QPP3-F1
#
_cell.length_a   1.000
_cell.length_b   1.000
_cell.length_c   1.000
_cell.angle_alpha   90.00
_cell.angle_beta   90.00
_cell.angle_gamma   90.00
#
_symmetry.space_group_name_H-M   'P 1'
#
loop_
_entity.id
_entity.type
_entity.pdbx_description
1 polymer ?
#
loop_
_entity_poly.entity_id
_entity_poly.type
_entity_poly.pdbx_seq_one_letter_code
_entity_poly.pdbx_strand_id
1 'polypeptide(L)'
;MDEKERAESVRHCKWVDEVVEQAPWVINLEFLDKHKIDYVAHDDLPYADASGQVDDVYGPVKRAGKFVATNRTEGISTSDIVLRILRNYNNYILRNLQRGYTRKQLGINLFKEQRIRASDNIRRLRETCAGHISKHIKRSKRHSNKPATSQRRRNVNLADALELKGRELADAIRHNAEELAVNGRLVVEQMMRGHNLSAMDLQAMSGHVDSFCTSWIRHLEQSYLRLEDLASAPLRFWGHRNRR
;
A
#
# COMPACT_ATOMS: atom_id res chain seq x y z
N MET A 1 -10.43 19.86 6.02
CA MET A 1 -10.36 21.21 6.60
C MET A 1 -11.02 22.16 5.64
N ASP A 2 -12.16 22.69 6.03
CA ASP A 2 -12.80 23.80 5.31
C ASP A 2 -12.09 25.14 5.59
N GLU A 3 -12.59 26.24 5.06
CA GLU A 3 -11.98 27.56 5.26
C GLU A 3 -11.99 28.01 6.72
N LYS A 4 -13.10 27.80 7.43
CA LYS A 4 -13.26 28.23 8.83
C LYS A 4 -12.33 27.46 9.75
N GLU A 5 -12.24 26.15 9.57
CA GLU A 5 -11.31 25.29 10.30
C GLU A 5 -9.84 25.71 10.08
N ARG A 6 -9.49 26.11 8.85
CA ARG A 6 -8.14 26.62 8.55
C ARG A 6 -7.87 27.96 9.23
N ALA A 7 -8.79 28.92 9.14
CA ALA A 7 -8.65 30.21 9.78
C ALA A 7 -8.46 30.06 11.30
N GLU A 8 -9.27 29.22 11.94
CA GLU A 8 -9.17 28.96 13.37
C GLU A 8 -7.86 28.26 13.76
N SER A 9 -7.38 27.32 12.92
CA SER A 9 -6.09 26.68 13.13
C SER A 9 -4.93 27.69 13.12
N VAL A 10 -4.98 28.70 12.25
CA VAL A 10 -3.97 29.75 12.16
C VAL A 10 -4.04 30.72 13.35
N ARG A 11 -5.24 31.05 13.84
CA ARG A 11 -5.42 31.89 15.05
C ARG A 11 -4.78 31.30 16.31
N HIS A 12 -4.71 29.98 16.40
CA HIS A 12 -4.05 29.30 17.51
C HIS A 12 -2.53 29.11 17.33
N CYS A 13 -1.95 29.63 16.25
CA CYS A 13 -0.51 29.64 16.07
C CYS A 13 0.14 30.69 16.98
N LYS A 14 1.15 30.29 17.75
CA LYS A 14 1.87 31.15 18.70
C LYS A 14 2.39 32.47 18.09
N TRP A 15 2.72 32.45 16.80
CA TRP A 15 3.40 33.55 16.10
C TRP A 15 2.46 34.44 15.29
N VAL A 16 1.14 34.23 15.39
CA VAL A 16 0.14 34.95 14.60
C VAL A 16 -0.56 35.99 15.49
N ASP A 17 -0.57 37.23 15.04
CA ASP A 17 -1.28 38.35 15.70
C ASP A 17 -2.67 38.61 15.09
N GLU A 18 -2.78 38.58 13.75
CA GLU A 18 -4.02 38.83 13.00
C GLU A 18 -4.18 37.79 11.87
N VAL A 19 -5.43 37.42 11.56
CA VAL A 19 -5.77 36.52 10.45
C VAL A 19 -6.71 37.23 9.48
N VAL A 20 -6.25 37.41 8.25
CA VAL A 20 -7.07 37.90 7.13
C VAL A 20 -7.69 36.70 6.40
N GLU A 21 -9.01 36.53 6.52
CA GLU A 21 -9.78 35.52 5.79
C GLU A 21 -10.01 35.94 4.33
N GLN A 22 -10.33 34.98 3.45
CA GLN A 22 -10.59 35.22 2.03
C GLN A 22 -9.47 35.96 1.30
N ALA A 23 -8.22 35.69 1.68
CA ALA A 23 -7.04 36.27 1.03
C ALA A 23 -7.01 35.94 -0.48
N PRO A 24 -6.65 36.91 -1.33
CA PRO A 24 -6.62 36.71 -2.78
C PRO A 24 -5.51 35.72 -3.17
N TRP A 25 -5.74 34.99 -4.27
CA TRP A 25 -4.73 34.06 -4.82
C TRP A 25 -3.47 34.80 -5.31
N VAL A 26 -3.66 35.93 -6.00
CA VAL A 26 -2.59 36.82 -6.44
C VAL A 26 -2.63 38.09 -5.62
N ILE A 27 -1.55 38.37 -4.90
CA ILE A 27 -1.45 39.57 -4.07
C ILE A 27 -0.91 40.72 -4.91
N ASN A 28 -1.58 41.87 -4.87
CA ASN A 28 -1.14 43.10 -5.53
C ASN A 28 -0.70 44.16 -4.52
N LEU A 29 -0.05 45.23 -4.99
CA LEU A 29 0.41 46.32 -4.12
C LEU A 29 -0.74 47.04 -3.40
N GLU A 30 -1.92 47.14 -4.03
CA GLU A 30 -3.11 47.72 -3.40
C GLU A 30 -3.58 46.93 -2.16
N PHE A 31 -3.49 45.60 -2.21
CA PHE A 31 -3.78 44.75 -1.06
C PHE A 31 -2.77 44.98 0.07
N LEU A 32 -1.49 45.12 -0.26
CA LEU A 32 -0.45 45.47 0.71
C LEU A 32 -0.75 46.81 1.38
N ASP A 33 -1.07 47.84 0.60
CA ASP A 33 -1.37 49.18 1.11
C ASP A 33 -2.62 49.19 1.99
N LYS A 34 -3.70 48.51 1.55
CA LYS A 34 -4.95 48.38 2.31
C LYS A 34 -4.73 47.76 3.69
N HIS A 35 -3.91 46.72 3.77
CA HIS A 35 -3.63 46.00 5.01
C HIS A 35 -2.36 46.52 5.73
N LYS A 36 -1.73 47.58 5.22
CA LYS A 36 -0.49 48.16 5.76
C LYS A 36 0.64 47.13 5.93
N ILE A 37 0.81 46.28 4.91
CA ILE A 37 1.80 45.20 4.90
C ILE A 37 3.16 45.74 4.40
N ASP A 38 4.16 45.67 5.27
CA ASP A 38 5.53 46.06 4.92
C ASP A 38 6.23 45.00 4.05
N TYR A 39 6.13 43.73 4.46
CA TYR A 39 6.78 42.58 3.84
C TYR A 39 5.85 41.38 3.72
N VAL A 40 6.09 40.56 2.69
CA VAL A 40 5.41 39.27 2.48
C VAL A 40 6.42 38.14 2.65
N ALA A 41 6.11 37.19 3.53
CA ALA A 41 6.98 36.04 3.79
C ALA A 41 6.40 34.74 3.20
N HIS A 42 7.16 34.07 2.34
CA HIS A 42 6.85 32.75 1.78
C HIS A 42 8.14 32.01 1.41
N ASP A 43 8.10 30.71 1.08
CA ASP A 43 9.26 30.06 0.47
C ASP A 43 9.58 30.65 -0.92
N ASP A 44 10.84 30.54 -1.34
CA ASP A 44 11.37 31.24 -2.53
C ASP A 44 10.99 30.59 -3.87
N LEU A 45 10.36 29.41 -3.85
CA LEU A 45 9.99 28.74 -5.09
C LEU A 45 8.96 29.57 -5.86
N PRO A 46 9.02 29.61 -7.21
CA PRO A 46 8.01 30.30 -8.00
C PRO A 46 6.68 29.56 -7.92
N TYR A 47 5.61 30.30 -7.66
CA TYR A 47 4.25 29.78 -7.62
C TYR A 47 3.46 30.26 -8.85
N ALA A 48 3.26 29.36 -9.81
CA ALA A 48 2.47 29.67 -10.99
C ALA A 48 0.99 29.86 -10.64
N ASP A 49 0.32 30.76 -11.35
CA ASP A 49 -1.12 30.89 -11.24
C ASP A 49 -1.87 29.73 -11.92
N ALA A 50 -3.14 29.56 -11.56
CA ALA A 50 -3.95 28.48 -12.12
C ALA A 50 -4.21 28.63 -13.64
N SER A 51 -4.03 29.84 -14.19
CA SER A 51 -4.23 30.11 -15.62
C SER A 51 -2.99 29.86 -16.47
N GLY A 52 -1.81 29.72 -15.85
CA GLY A 52 -0.52 29.57 -16.52
C GLY A 52 -0.02 30.86 -17.20
N GLN A 53 -0.66 32.00 -16.93
CA GLN A 53 -0.26 33.30 -17.49
C GLN A 53 0.76 34.02 -16.60
N VAL A 54 0.82 33.67 -15.31
CA VAL A 54 1.74 34.25 -14.35
C VAL A 54 2.64 33.16 -13.80
N ASP A 55 3.93 33.23 -14.15
CA ASP A 55 4.94 32.25 -13.72
C ASP A 55 5.18 32.27 -12.20
N ASP A 56 5.05 33.44 -11.57
CA ASP A 56 5.19 33.61 -10.12
C ASP A 56 4.22 34.67 -9.60
N VAL A 57 3.23 34.24 -8.82
CA VAL A 57 2.24 35.12 -8.17
C VAL A 57 2.87 36.13 -7.20
N TYR A 58 4.07 35.85 -6.69
CA TYR A 58 4.82 36.78 -5.84
C TYR A 58 5.75 37.72 -6.63
N GLY A 59 5.84 37.55 -7.96
CA GLY A 59 6.74 38.32 -8.81
C GLY A 59 6.66 39.85 -8.62
N PRO A 60 5.46 40.47 -8.57
CA PRO A 60 5.34 41.90 -8.29
C PRO A 60 5.91 42.33 -6.93
N VAL A 61 5.69 41.52 -5.88
CA VAL A 61 6.17 41.79 -4.52
C VAL A 61 7.69 41.62 -4.41
N LYS A 62 8.24 40.61 -5.09
CA LYS A 62 9.69 40.39 -5.22
C LYS A 62 10.37 41.58 -5.91
N ARG A 63 9.83 42.07 -7.03
CA ARG A 63 10.36 43.26 -7.74
C ARG A 63 10.29 44.54 -6.92
N ALA A 64 9.30 44.68 -6.06
CA ALA A 64 9.17 45.82 -5.16
C ALA A 64 10.13 45.76 -3.94
N GLY A 65 10.93 44.69 -3.80
CA GLY A 65 11.84 44.52 -2.66
C GLY A 65 11.13 44.24 -1.33
N LYS A 66 9.87 43.79 -1.38
CA LYS A 66 9.02 43.55 -0.21
C LYS A 66 8.86 42.06 0.14
N PHE A 67 9.60 41.17 -0.51
CA PHE A 67 9.51 39.73 -0.30
C PHE A 67 10.60 39.22 0.64
N VAL A 68 10.25 38.42 1.63
CA VAL A 68 11.16 37.78 2.58
C VAL A 68 11.08 36.26 2.41
N ALA A 69 12.14 35.67 1.87
CA ALA A 69 12.20 34.22 1.66
C ALA A 69 12.31 33.47 2.99
N THR A 70 11.51 32.43 3.15
CA THR A 70 11.54 31.49 4.28
C THR A 70 11.97 30.10 3.84
N ASN A 71 12.42 29.28 4.79
CA ASN A 71 12.83 27.91 4.52
C ASN A 71 11.72 26.92 4.88
N ARG A 72 11.51 25.93 4.03
CA ARG A 72 10.59 24.81 4.28
C ARG A 72 11.15 23.91 5.38
N THR A 73 10.27 23.38 6.23
CA THR A 73 10.65 22.35 7.19
C THR A 73 10.65 20.99 6.51
N GLU A 74 11.80 20.31 6.48
CA GLU A 74 11.91 18.98 5.88
C GLU A 74 11.17 17.90 6.71
N GLY A 75 10.70 16.85 6.03
CA GLY A 75 10.08 15.70 6.68
C GLY A 75 8.63 15.89 7.15
N ILE A 76 8.00 17.05 6.88
CA ILE A 76 6.60 17.30 7.18
C ILE A 76 5.90 18.06 6.05
N SER A 77 4.73 17.57 5.64
CA SER A 77 3.82 18.28 4.74
C SER A 77 2.41 17.71 4.86
N THR A 78 1.40 18.46 4.43
CA THR A 78 0.01 17.98 4.39
C THR A 78 -0.12 16.70 3.58
N SER A 79 0.53 16.65 2.41
CA SER A 79 0.56 15.46 1.54
C SER A 79 1.19 14.27 2.25
N ASP A 80 2.30 14.47 2.96
CA ASP A 80 2.95 13.37 3.70
C ASP A 80 2.08 12.86 4.85
N ILE A 81 1.40 13.74 5.59
CA ILE A 81 0.44 13.34 6.63
C ILE A 81 -0.69 12.49 6.02
N VAL A 82 -1.28 12.94 4.91
CA VAL A 82 -2.33 12.18 4.20
C VAL A 82 -1.80 10.82 3.75
N LEU A 83 -0.60 10.76 3.16
CA LEU A 83 0.01 9.50 2.73
C LEU A 83 0.28 8.56 3.91
N ARG A 84 0.73 9.05 5.06
CA ARG A 84 0.91 8.24 6.28
C ARG A 84 -0.40 7.62 6.75
N ILE A 85 -1.51 8.36 6.69
CA ILE A 85 -2.84 7.84 7.02
C ILE A 85 -3.25 6.75 6.01
N LEU A 86 -3.13 7.03 4.71
CA LEU A 86 -3.52 6.10 3.64
C LEU A 86 -2.73 4.79 3.68
N ARG A 87 -1.41 4.86 3.91
CA ARG A 87 -0.56 3.65 4.03
C ARG A 87 -1.04 2.74 5.17
N ASN A 88 -1.49 3.33 6.27
CA ASN A 88 -1.93 2.59 7.46
C ASN A 88 -3.42 2.21 7.44
N TYR A 89 -4.19 2.70 6.46
CA TYR A 89 -5.64 2.49 6.38
C TYR A 89 -6.03 1.01 6.36
N ASN A 90 -5.40 0.20 5.52
CA ASN A 90 -5.72 -1.24 5.44
C ASN A 90 -5.43 -1.96 6.77
N ASN A 91 -4.37 -1.57 7.48
CA ASN A 91 -4.03 -2.12 8.80
C ASN A 91 -5.06 -1.70 9.87
N TYR A 92 -5.57 -0.47 9.80
CA TYR A 92 -6.67 -0.02 10.64
C TYR A 92 -7.92 -0.87 10.42
N ILE A 93 -8.31 -1.11 9.17
CA ILE A 93 -9.46 -1.94 8.82
C ILE A 93 -9.29 -3.36 9.37
N LEU A 94 -8.16 -4.00 9.08
CA LEU A 94 -7.88 -5.36 9.52
C LEU A 94 -7.98 -5.51 11.06
N ARG A 95 -7.38 -4.58 11.81
CA ARG A 95 -7.42 -4.61 13.28
C ARG A 95 -8.84 -4.49 13.83
N ASN A 96 -9.69 -3.68 13.21
CA ASN A 96 -11.07 -3.53 13.67
C ASN A 96 -11.94 -4.72 13.26
N LEU A 97 -11.73 -5.31 12.08
CA LEU A 97 -12.40 -6.57 11.70
C LEU A 97 -12.07 -7.70 12.69
N GLN A 98 -10.81 -7.80 13.14
CA GLN A 98 -10.38 -8.77 14.15
C GLN A 98 -11.00 -8.53 15.53
N ARG A 99 -11.35 -7.28 15.86
CA ARG A 99 -12.06 -6.91 17.10
C ARG A 99 -13.56 -7.19 17.02
N GLY A 100 -14.08 -7.63 15.88
CA GLY A 100 -15.50 -7.96 15.68
C GLY A 100 -16.34 -6.84 15.07
N TYR A 101 -15.74 -5.73 14.63
CA TYR A 101 -16.49 -4.72 13.88
C TYR A 101 -16.93 -5.27 12.52
N THR A 102 -18.16 -4.96 12.13
CA THR A 102 -18.69 -5.35 10.82
C THR A 102 -18.21 -4.41 9.71
N ARG A 103 -18.12 -4.90 8.48
CA ARG A 103 -17.77 -4.08 7.30
C ARG A 103 -18.64 -2.84 7.12
N LYS A 104 -19.94 -2.94 7.45
CA LYS A 104 -20.90 -1.84 7.33
C LYS A 104 -20.55 -0.71 8.29
N GLN A 105 -20.16 -1.05 9.52
CA GLN A 105 -19.70 -0.05 10.52
C GLN A 105 -18.39 0.61 10.12
N LEU A 106 -17.51 -0.11 9.40
CA LEU A 106 -16.26 0.44 8.89
C LEU A 106 -16.42 1.23 7.58
N GLY A 107 -17.64 1.31 7.02
CA GLY A 107 -17.91 2.02 5.78
C GLY A 107 -17.22 1.40 4.56
N ILE A 108 -16.87 0.11 4.61
CA ILE A 108 -16.19 -0.58 3.50
C ILE A 108 -17.13 -1.56 2.80
N ASN A 109 -16.95 -1.67 1.49
CA ASN A 109 -17.63 -2.68 0.70
C ASN A 109 -17.05 -4.09 0.96
N LEU A 110 -17.82 -5.11 0.57
CA LEU A 110 -17.45 -6.50 0.79
C LEU A 110 -16.13 -6.88 0.09
N PHE A 111 -15.93 -6.41 -1.14
CA PHE A 111 -14.70 -6.69 -1.90
C PHE A 111 -13.44 -6.13 -1.21
N LYS A 112 -13.53 -4.93 -0.65
CA LYS A 112 -12.42 -4.30 0.05
C LYS A 112 -12.06 -5.09 1.31
N GLU A 113 -13.06 -5.55 2.06
CA GLU A 113 -12.84 -6.44 3.21
C GLU A 113 -12.13 -7.73 2.78
N GLN A 114 -12.68 -8.45 1.80
CA GLN A 114 -12.12 -9.74 1.38
C GLN A 114 -10.70 -9.59 0.83
N ARG A 115 -10.44 -8.55 0.05
CA ARG A 115 -9.09 -8.23 -0.44
C ARG A 115 -8.11 -7.97 0.71
N ILE A 116 -8.54 -7.25 1.75
CA ILE A 116 -7.70 -6.97 2.92
C ILE A 116 -7.41 -8.26 3.70
N ARG A 117 -8.43 -9.11 3.93
CA ARG A 117 -8.26 -10.41 4.60
C ARG A 117 -7.31 -11.34 3.85
N ALA A 118 -7.50 -11.48 2.53
CA ALA A 118 -6.63 -12.29 1.68
C ALA A 118 -5.17 -11.79 1.71
N SER A 119 -4.97 -10.48 1.60
CA SER A 119 -3.63 -9.86 1.69
C SER A 119 -2.97 -10.13 3.04
N ASP A 120 -3.72 -10.07 4.15
CA ASP A 120 -3.19 -10.38 5.48
C ASP A 120 -2.83 -11.87 5.65
N ASN A 121 -3.67 -12.77 5.13
CA ASN A 121 -3.39 -14.21 5.14
C ASN A 121 -2.10 -14.53 4.38
N ILE A 122 -1.92 -13.96 3.19
CA ILE A 122 -0.68 -14.10 2.39
C ILE A 122 0.53 -13.54 3.16
N ARG A 123 0.38 -12.40 3.83
CA ARG A 123 1.44 -11.80 4.63
C ARG A 123 1.86 -12.71 5.80
N ARG A 124 0.91 -13.23 6.58
CA ARG A 124 1.18 -14.17 7.71
C ARG A 124 1.87 -15.43 7.25
N LEU A 125 1.45 -15.95 6.11
CA LEU A 125 2.03 -17.14 5.50
C LEU A 125 3.48 -16.89 5.08
N ARG A 126 3.74 -15.77 4.41
CA ARG A 126 5.11 -15.32 4.09
C ARG A 126 5.98 -15.19 5.35
N GLU A 127 5.47 -14.57 6.41
CA GLU A 127 6.18 -14.41 7.69
C GLU A 127 6.51 -15.77 8.33
N THR A 128 5.56 -16.72 8.30
CA THR A 128 5.75 -18.09 8.81
C THR A 128 6.81 -18.85 8.01
N CYS A 129 6.74 -18.81 6.68
CA CYS A 129 7.74 -19.41 5.80
C CYS A 129 9.13 -18.80 6.03
N ALA A 130 9.24 -17.47 6.07
CA ALA A 130 10.50 -16.77 6.33
C ALA A 130 11.10 -17.14 7.70
N GLY A 131 10.25 -17.26 8.73
CA GLY A 131 10.64 -17.72 10.06
C GLY A 131 11.22 -19.13 10.06
N HIS A 132 10.60 -20.06 9.33
CA HIS A 132 11.11 -21.44 9.18
C HIS A 132 12.44 -21.49 8.42
N ILE A 133 12.55 -20.77 7.30
CA ILE A 133 13.78 -20.68 6.52
C ILE A 133 14.92 -20.13 7.39
N SER A 134 14.67 -19.04 8.13
CA SER A 134 15.67 -18.44 9.03
C SER A 134 16.12 -19.39 10.14
N LYS A 135 15.20 -20.10 10.80
CA LYS A 135 15.51 -21.14 11.79
C LYS A 135 16.36 -22.26 11.18
N HIS A 136 16.03 -22.69 9.96
CA HIS A 136 16.76 -23.74 9.28
C HIS A 136 18.18 -23.31 8.91
N ILE A 137 18.36 -22.12 8.33
CA ILE A 137 19.68 -21.55 8.01
C ILE A 137 20.54 -21.46 9.28
N LYS A 138 19.99 -20.99 10.41
CA LYS A 138 20.70 -20.94 11.69
C LYS A 138 21.10 -22.33 12.19
N ARG A 139 20.22 -23.34 12.08
CA ARG A 139 20.52 -24.73 12.46
C ARG A 139 21.59 -25.36 11.57
N SER A 140 21.53 -25.13 10.26
CA SER A 140 22.51 -25.59 9.27
C SER A 140 23.90 -25.01 9.54
N LYS A 141 24.00 -23.69 9.76
CA LYS A 141 25.27 -23.02 10.12
C LYS A 141 25.90 -23.53 11.43
N ARG A 142 25.10 -23.92 12.43
CA ARG A 142 25.61 -24.52 13.68
C ARG A 142 26.17 -25.94 13.51
N HIS A 143 25.89 -26.60 12.38
CA HIS A 143 26.12 -28.03 12.17
C HIS A 143 27.05 -28.31 10.96
N SER A 144 27.72 -27.29 10.43
CA SER A 144 28.66 -27.40 9.30
C SER A 144 29.87 -28.33 9.58
N ASN A 145 30.13 -28.66 10.85
CA ASN A 145 31.20 -29.57 11.29
C ASN A 145 30.77 -31.06 11.42
N LYS A 146 29.60 -31.48 10.91
CA LYS A 146 29.13 -32.88 11.01
C LYS A 146 29.39 -33.70 9.73
N PRO A 147 29.59 -35.03 9.82
CA PRO A 147 29.99 -35.88 8.69
C PRO A 147 28.93 -35.97 7.56
N ALA A 148 29.41 -36.10 6.32
CA ALA A 148 28.65 -35.95 5.07
C ALA A 148 27.44 -36.90 4.91
N THR A 149 27.51 -38.12 5.43
CA THR A 149 26.40 -39.09 5.41
C THR A 149 25.21 -38.63 6.27
N SER A 150 25.50 -37.98 7.40
CA SER A 150 24.48 -37.40 8.30
C SER A 150 23.87 -36.10 7.76
N GLN A 151 24.59 -35.39 6.87
CA GLN A 151 24.08 -34.23 6.15
C GLN A 151 23.13 -34.65 5.01
N ARG A 152 23.45 -35.70 4.25
CA ARG A 152 22.66 -36.16 3.10
C ARG A 152 21.26 -36.65 3.48
N ARG A 153 21.12 -37.51 4.50
CA ARG A 153 19.80 -37.97 5.01
C ARG A 153 18.94 -36.82 5.53
N ARG A 154 19.54 -35.78 6.12
CA ARG A 154 18.80 -34.62 6.65
C ARG A 154 18.35 -33.64 5.58
N ASN A 155 19.13 -33.46 4.52
CA ASN A 155 18.74 -32.63 3.38
C ASN A 155 17.51 -33.23 2.67
N VAL A 156 17.40 -34.56 2.62
CA VAL A 156 16.20 -35.25 2.12
C VAL A 156 14.99 -34.93 3.01
N ASN A 157 15.09 -35.15 4.33
CA ASN A 157 14.00 -34.83 5.27
C ASN A 157 13.58 -33.34 5.25
N LEU A 158 14.50 -32.43 4.91
CA LEU A 158 14.20 -31.00 4.74
C LEU A 158 13.44 -30.73 3.45
N ALA A 159 13.88 -31.34 2.34
CA ALA A 159 13.19 -31.23 1.06
C ALA A 159 11.75 -31.73 1.21
N ASP A 160 11.57 -32.90 1.85
CA ASP A 160 10.23 -33.47 2.11
C ASP A 160 9.37 -32.55 3.00
N ALA A 161 9.96 -31.92 4.02
CA ALA A 161 9.25 -30.98 4.89
C ALA A 161 8.89 -29.66 4.20
N LEU A 162 9.75 -29.16 3.31
CA LEU A 162 9.50 -27.98 2.49
C LEU A 162 8.44 -28.27 1.42
N GLU A 163 8.46 -29.46 0.83
CA GLU A 163 7.49 -29.91 -0.16
C GLU A 163 6.10 -30.11 0.48
N LEU A 164 6.02 -30.71 1.67
CA LEU A 164 4.78 -30.82 2.43
C LEU A 164 4.19 -29.44 2.79
N LYS A 165 5.03 -28.50 3.23
CA LYS A 165 4.58 -27.13 3.55
C LYS A 165 4.28 -26.29 2.30
N GLY A 166 4.94 -26.58 1.17
CA GLY A 166 4.59 -26.05 -0.14
C GLY A 166 3.20 -26.51 -0.56
N ARG A 167 2.88 -27.79 -0.37
CA ARG A 167 1.52 -28.33 -0.60
C ARG A 167 0.46 -27.66 0.28
N GLU A 168 0.69 -27.53 1.57
CA GLU A 168 -0.23 -26.80 2.47
C GLU A 168 -0.43 -25.32 2.05
N LEU A 169 0.63 -24.66 1.59
CA LEU A 169 0.59 -23.31 1.03
C LEU A 169 -0.26 -23.26 -0.25
N ALA A 170 -0.07 -24.20 -1.16
CA ALA A 170 -0.85 -24.31 -2.38
C ALA A 170 -2.34 -24.56 -2.08
N ASP A 171 -2.65 -25.42 -1.10
CA ASP A 171 -4.02 -25.68 -0.65
C ASP A 171 -4.68 -24.44 -0.02
N ALA A 172 -3.94 -23.70 0.80
CA ALA A 172 -4.43 -22.45 1.37
C ALA A 172 -4.68 -21.37 0.29
N ILE A 173 -3.81 -21.29 -0.72
CA ILE A 173 -4.01 -20.38 -1.86
C ILE A 173 -5.24 -20.80 -2.67
N ARG A 174 -5.39 -22.09 -2.98
CA ARG A 174 -6.55 -22.64 -3.68
C ARG A 174 -7.85 -22.35 -2.94
N HIS A 175 -7.90 -22.65 -1.64
CA HIS A 175 -9.07 -22.40 -0.82
C HIS A 175 -9.46 -20.91 -0.78
N ASN A 176 -8.49 -20.01 -0.60
CA ASN A 176 -8.76 -18.57 -0.63
C ASN A 176 -9.23 -18.09 -2.02
N ALA A 177 -8.70 -18.68 -3.11
CA ALA A 177 -9.12 -18.35 -4.47
C ALA A 177 -10.54 -18.85 -4.77
N GLU A 178 -10.89 -20.04 -4.29
CA GLU A 178 -12.25 -20.61 -4.35
C GLU A 178 -13.25 -19.77 -3.55
N GLU A 179 -12.90 -19.36 -2.34
CA GLU A 179 -13.71 -18.43 -1.55
C GLU A 179 -13.90 -17.10 -2.26
N LEU A 180 -12.86 -16.55 -2.89
CA LEU A 180 -12.95 -15.32 -3.69
C LEU A 180 -13.88 -15.49 -4.90
N ALA A 181 -13.85 -16.64 -5.58
CA ALA A 181 -14.72 -16.94 -6.70
C ALA A 181 -16.18 -17.10 -6.27
N VAL A 182 -16.44 -17.83 -5.17
CA VAL A 182 -17.79 -17.98 -4.58
C VAL A 182 -18.34 -16.62 -4.12
N ASN A 183 -17.51 -15.81 -3.46
CA ASN A 183 -17.89 -14.48 -3.03
C ASN A 183 -18.10 -13.53 -4.22
N GLY A 184 -17.32 -13.67 -5.29
CA GLY A 184 -17.53 -12.97 -6.55
C GLY A 184 -18.90 -13.25 -7.14
N ARG A 185 -19.30 -14.54 -7.20
CA ARG A 185 -20.64 -14.97 -7.64
C ARG A 185 -21.76 -14.38 -6.77
N LEU A 186 -21.62 -14.44 -5.44
CA LEU A 186 -22.61 -13.88 -4.50
C LEU A 186 -22.77 -12.36 -4.67
N VAL A 187 -21.71 -11.63 -4.99
CA VAL A 187 -21.81 -10.19 -5.23
C VAL A 187 -22.49 -9.89 -6.57
N VAL A 188 -22.19 -10.66 -7.62
CA VAL A 188 -22.93 -10.57 -8.88
C VAL A 188 -24.41 -10.82 -8.62
N GLU A 189 -24.78 -11.89 -7.92
CA GLU A 189 -26.17 -12.17 -7.55
C GLU A 189 -26.83 -11.03 -6.72
N GLN A 190 -26.10 -10.43 -5.77
CA GLN A 190 -26.62 -9.31 -4.97
C GLN A 190 -26.78 -8.02 -5.78
N MET A 191 -25.89 -7.74 -6.74
CA MET A 191 -26.04 -6.62 -7.68
C MET A 191 -27.23 -6.86 -8.62
N MET A 192 -27.44 -8.11 -9.05
CA MET A 192 -28.55 -8.50 -9.94
C MET A 192 -29.93 -8.41 -9.29
N ARG A 193 -30.03 -8.63 -7.96
CA ARG A 193 -31.30 -8.37 -7.23
C ARG A 193 -31.74 -6.90 -7.24
N GLY A 194 -30.88 -5.98 -7.67
CA GLY A 194 -31.17 -4.55 -7.80
C GLY A 194 -31.46 -4.05 -9.23
N HIS A 195 -31.20 -4.84 -10.29
CA HIS A 195 -31.33 -4.38 -11.68
C HIS A 195 -31.88 -5.50 -12.61
N ASN A 196 -32.91 -5.17 -13.41
CA ASN A 196 -33.50 -6.05 -14.44
C ASN A 196 -32.52 -6.25 -15.64
N LEU A 197 -31.49 -7.06 -15.47
CA LEU A 197 -30.58 -7.47 -16.55
C LEU A 197 -30.99 -8.84 -17.13
N SER A 198 -30.70 -9.08 -18.40
CA SER A 198 -31.11 -10.31 -19.11
C SER A 198 -30.23 -11.52 -18.72
N ALA A 199 -30.75 -12.74 -18.89
CA ALA A 199 -29.99 -13.97 -18.63
C ALA A 199 -28.71 -14.11 -19.48
N MET A 200 -28.65 -13.44 -20.64
CA MET A 200 -27.46 -13.41 -21.50
C MET A 200 -26.33 -12.56 -20.91
N ASP A 201 -26.67 -11.43 -20.28
CA ASP A 201 -25.69 -10.54 -19.61
C ASP A 201 -25.06 -11.23 -18.38
N LEU A 202 -25.87 -12.04 -17.68
CA LEU A 202 -25.46 -12.92 -16.59
C LEU A 202 -24.34 -13.88 -17.00
N GLN A 203 -24.51 -14.54 -18.14
CA GLN A 203 -23.56 -15.55 -18.62
C GLN A 203 -22.25 -14.92 -19.11
N ALA A 204 -22.33 -13.74 -19.74
CA ALA A 204 -21.17 -12.98 -20.16
C ALA A 204 -20.35 -12.43 -18.98
N MET A 205 -21.02 -11.88 -17.95
CA MET A 205 -20.34 -11.35 -16.77
C MET A 205 -19.76 -12.46 -15.87
N SER A 206 -20.49 -13.57 -15.66
CA SER A 206 -19.95 -14.74 -14.96
C SER A 206 -18.72 -15.29 -15.69
N GLY A 207 -18.75 -15.34 -17.02
CA GLY A 207 -17.60 -15.75 -17.83
C GLY A 207 -16.37 -14.84 -17.64
N HIS A 208 -16.56 -13.53 -17.50
CA HIS A 208 -15.46 -12.60 -17.20
C HIS A 208 -14.89 -12.76 -15.79
N VAL A 209 -15.74 -12.98 -14.78
CA VAL A 209 -15.30 -13.22 -13.40
C VAL A 209 -14.56 -14.57 -13.31
N ASP A 210 -15.09 -15.63 -13.92
CA ASP A 210 -14.44 -16.94 -13.96
C ASP A 210 -13.12 -16.88 -14.74
N SER A 211 -13.06 -16.15 -15.87
CA SER A 211 -11.81 -15.92 -16.61
C SER A 211 -10.77 -15.14 -15.80
N PHE A 212 -11.19 -14.10 -15.08
CA PHE A 212 -10.32 -13.35 -14.19
C PHE A 212 -9.79 -14.20 -13.04
N CYS A 213 -10.66 -14.93 -12.33
CA CYS A 213 -10.27 -15.83 -11.26
C CYS A 213 -9.36 -16.95 -11.76
N THR A 214 -9.66 -17.57 -12.90
CA THR A 214 -8.84 -18.62 -13.51
C THR A 214 -7.47 -18.10 -13.92
N SER A 215 -7.40 -16.90 -14.51
CA SER A 215 -6.13 -16.24 -14.86
C SER A 215 -5.29 -15.93 -13.63
N TRP A 216 -5.91 -15.46 -12.55
CA TRP A 216 -5.24 -15.16 -11.28
C TRP A 216 -4.73 -16.42 -10.57
N ILE A 217 -5.52 -17.50 -10.55
CA ILE A 217 -5.13 -18.82 -10.05
C ILE A 217 -3.94 -19.35 -10.86
N ARG A 218 -4.01 -19.30 -12.19
CA ARG A 218 -2.93 -19.74 -13.08
C ARG A 218 -1.63 -18.96 -12.87
N HIS A 219 -1.72 -17.66 -12.60
CA HIS A 219 -0.57 -16.81 -12.30
C HIS A 219 0.06 -17.14 -10.94
N LEU A 220 -0.76 -17.48 -9.94
CA LEU A 220 -0.30 -17.95 -8.63
C LEU A 220 0.33 -19.35 -8.72
N GLU A 221 -0.28 -20.28 -9.46
CA GLU A 221 0.29 -21.61 -9.74
C GLU A 221 1.63 -21.49 -10.48
N GLN A 222 1.74 -20.63 -11.49
CA GLN A 222 3.01 -20.36 -12.18
C GLN A 222 4.06 -19.71 -11.27
N SER A 223 3.63 -18.93 -10.27
CA SER A 223 4.55 -18.33 -9.28
C SER A 223 5.02 -19.37 -8.26
N TYR A 224 4.14 -20.30 -7.89
CA TYR A 224 4.45 -21.44 -7.03
C TYR A 224 5.36 -22.46 -7.72
N LEU A 225 5.09 -22.82 -8.98
CA LEU A 225 5.97 -23.68 -9.79
C LEU A 225 7.36 -23.05 -9.96
N ARG A 226 7.44 -21.73 -10.16
CA ARG A 226 8.73 -21.01 -10.16
C ARG A 226 9.45 -21.07 -8.82
N LEU A 227 8.72 -21.05 -7.70
CA LEU A 227 9.29 -21.22 -6.36
C LEU A 227 9.73 -22.67 -6.10
N GLU A 228 8.98 -23.66 -6.59
CA GLU A 228 9.37 -25.06 -6.57
C GLU A 228 10.59 -25.31 -7.44
N ASP A 229 10.68 -24.75 -8.65
CA ASP A 229 11.87 -24.79 -9.51
C ASP A 229 13.07 -24.15 -8.83
N LEU A 230 12.88 -23.03 -8.13
CA LEU A 230 13.95 -22.37 -7.35
C LEU A 230 14.36 -23.18 -6.11
N ALA A 231 13.43 -23.92 -5.50
CA ALA A 231 13.69 -24.76 -4.33
C ALA A 231 14.25 -26.14 -4.69
N SER A 232 13.90 -26.66 -5.87
CA SER A 232 14.35 -27.94 -6.44
C SER A 232 15.58 -27.79 -7.34
N ALA A 233 15.92 -26.56 -7.74
CA ALA A 233 17.23 -26.23 -8.30
C ALA A 233 18.28 -26.81 -7.35
N PRO A 234 19.10 -27.76 -7.81
CA PRO A 234 20.08 -28.39 -6.94
C PRO A 234 20.96 -27.29 -6.36
N LEU A 235 21.32 -27.45 -5.09
CA LEU A 235 22.33 -26.70 -4.33
C LEU A 235 23.72 -26.73 -5.01
N ARG A 236 23.81 -26.44 -6.32
CA ARG A 236 25.01 -26.44 -7.15
C ARG A 236 25.87 -25.21 -6.87
N PHE A 237 25.39 -24.24 -6.09
CA PHE A 237 26.14 -23.03 -5.76
C PHE A 237 27.07 -23.15 -4.54
N TRP A 238 27.09 -24.30 -3.85
CA TRP A 238 27.94 -24.53 -2.67
C TRP A 238 28.87 -25.76 -2.80
N GLY A 239 29.41 -26.00 -4.01
CA GLY A 239 30.21 -27.20 -4.28
C GLY A 239 31.48 -27.07 -5.14
N HIS A 240 31.85 -25.89 -5.65
CA HIS A 240 33.09 -25.74 -6.43
C HIS A 240 33.76 -24.37 -6.24
N ARG A 241 34.46 -24.20 -5.11
CA ARG A 241 35.66 -23.35 -5.00
C ARG A 241 36.64 -24.01 -4.04
N ASN A 242 37.38 -24.99 -4.55
CA ASN A 242 38.78 -25.27 -4.23
C ASN A 242 39.14 -26.67 -4.74
N ARG A 243 39.65 -26.72 -5.97
CA ARG A 243 40.71 -27.66 -6.36
C ARG A 243 41.77 -26.83 -7.08
N ARG A 244 42.86 -26.55 -6.35
CA ARG A 244 44.19 -26.64 -6.95
C ARG A 244 44.53 -28.11 -7.06
#